data_AF-A0A1I4WSN1-F1
#
_entry.id   AF-A0A1I4WSN1-F1
#
_cell.length_a   1.000
_cell.length_b   1.000
_cell.length_c   1.000
_cell.angle_alpha   90.00
_cell.angle_beta   90.00
_cell.angle_gamma   90.00
#
_symmetry.space_group_name_H-M   'P 1'
#
loop_
_entity.id
_entity.type
_entity.pdbx_description
1 polymer ?
#
loop_
_entity_poly.entity_id
_entity_poly.type
_entity_poly.pdbx_seq_one_letter_code
_entity_poly.pdbx_strand_id
1 'polypeptide(L)' 'MENLTEKFEKNLISLSDQEVINSFNKEVGNTGWVAARAHFLKALINQFESREIDYSIIKNENTISFAKKVFLKEKKLHY' A
#
# COMPACT_ATOMS: atom_id res chain seq x y z
N MET A 1 -0.78 23.83 3.57
CA MET A 1 -1.15 22.59 4.28
C MET A 1 -0.41 21.46 3.61
N GLU A 2 0.26 20.57 4.35
CA GLU A 2 0.87 19.39 3.75
C GLU A 2 -0.23 18.45 3.26
N ASN A 3 -0.13 18.00 2.01
CA ASN A 3 -1.05 17.01 1.45
C ASN A 3 -0.88 15.70 2.21
N LEU A 4 -1.99 15.13 2.70
CA LEU A 4 -1.93 13.93 3.52
C LEU A 4 -1.35 12.73 2.76
N THR A 5 -1.54 12.66 1.44
CA THR A 5 -0.87 11.67 0.58
C THR A 5 0.64 11.84 0.61
N GLU A 6 1.16 13.06 0.40
CA GLU A 6 2.59 13.36 0.41
C GLU A 6 3.24 13.02 1.76
N LYS A 7 2.52 13.28 2.86
CA LYS A 7 2.97 12.89 4.21
C LYS A 7 3.14 11.37 4.33
N PHE A 8 2.18 10.60 3.83
CA PHE A 8 2.29 9.14 3.84
C PHE A 8 3.40 8.64 2.91
N GLU A 9 3.55 9.22 1.72
CA GLU A 9 4.62 8.88 0.78
C GLU A 9 6.01 9.10 1.38
N LYS A 10 6.24 10.25 2.03
CA LYS A 10 7.49 10.54 2.74
C LYS A 10 7.79 9.52 3.85
N ASN A 11 6.76 9.02 4.52
CA ASN A 11 6.96 7.98 5.53
C ASN A 11 7.26 6.62 4.92
N LEU A 12 6.68 6.30 3.76
CA LEU A 12 6.87 5.02 3.09
C LEU A 12 8.19 4.96 2.29
N ILE A 13 8.71 6.08 1.80
CA ILE A 13 9.94 6.10 1.00
C ILE A 13 11.17 5.66 1.80
N SER A 14 11.18 5.88 3.12
CA SER A 14 12.27 5.48 4.01
C SER A 14 12.20 4.00 4.40
N LEU A 15 11.14 3.28 4.02
CA LEU A 15 10.94 1.87 4.33
C LEU A 15 11.54 0.96 3.25
N SER A 16 11.99 -0.22 3.66
CA SER A 16 12.28 -1.33 2.76
C SER A 16 11.00 -1.87 2.11
N ASP A 17 11.14 -2.60 0.99
CA ASP A 17 9.99 -3.21 0.31
C ASP A 17 9.16 -4.08 1.27
N GLN A 18 9.82 -4.87 2.12
CA GLN A 18 9.15 -5.72 3.10
C GLN A 18 8.38 -4.89 4.16
N GLU A 19 8.92 -3.75 4.58
CA GLU A 19 8.24 -2.87 5.53
C GLU A 19 7.04 -2.13 4.90
N VAL A 20 7.11 -1.81 3.60
CA VAL A 20 5.96 -1.32 2.83
C VAL A 20 4.87 -2.38 2.80
N ILE A 21 5.22 -3.65 2.51
CA ILE A 21 4.25 -4.76 2.52
C ILE A 21 3.68 -4.98 3.93
N ASN A 22 4.50 -4.89 4.97
CA ASN A 22 4.04 -5.00 6.35
C ASN A 22 3.06 -3.86 6.71
N SER A 23 3.28 -2.65 6.18
CA SER A 23 2.38 -1.51 6.36
C SER A 23 1.03 -1.74 5.68
N PHE A 24 1.00 -2.31 4.47
CA PHE A 24 -0.23 -2.78 3.83
C PHE A 24 -0.92 -3.87 4.67
N ASN A 25 -0.19 -4.87 5.14
CA ASN A 25 -0.74 -6.00 5.90
C ASN A 25 -1.34 -5.60 7.26
N LYS A 26 -0.93 -4.46 7.84
CA LYS A 26 -1.53 -3.89 9.05
C LYS A 26 -2.95 -3.36 8.82
N GLU A 27 -3.27 -2.95 7.59
CA GLU A 27 -4.61 -2.47 7.21
C GLU A 27 -5.59 -3.59 6.87
N VAL A 28 -5.10 -4.82 6.65
CA VAL A 28 -5.94 -5.99 6.38
C VAL A 28 -6.77 -6.32 7.61
N GLY A 29 -8.09 -6.38 7.45
CA GLY A 29 -9.04 -6.60 8.54
C GLY A 29 -9.46 -5.34 9.29
N ASN A 30 -8.86 -4.17 8.98
CA ASN A 30 -9.35 -2.90 9.49
C ASN A 30 -10.66 -2.53 8.78
N THR A 31 -11.76 -2.41 9.53
CA THR A 31 -13.11 -2.12 9.00
C THR A 31 -13.43 -0.62 8.94
N GLY A 32 -12.63 0.24 9.57
CA GLY A 32 -12.86 1.68 9.58
C GLY A 32 -12.53 2.33 8.23
N TRP A 33 -13.44 3.14 7.71
CA TRP A 33 -13.19 3.95 6.51
C TRP A 33 -13.13 5.43 6.88
N VAL A 34 -11.97 6.06 6.66
CA VAL A 34 -11.73 7.48 6.90
C VAL A 34 -10.92 8.07 5.74
N ALA A 35 -11.02 9.39 5.53
CA ALA A 35 -10.31 10.08 4.44
C ALA A 35 -8.79 9.79 4.47
N ALA A 36 -8.18 9.75 5.67
CA ALA A 36 -6.77 9.42 5.82
C ALA A 36 -6.39 8.06 5.22
N ARG A 37 -7.30 7.07 5.27
CA ARG A 37 -7.06 5.74 4.71
C ARG A 37 -7.03 5.78 3.18
N ALA A 38 -7.86 6.61 2.54
CA ALA A 38 -7.83 6.80 1.09
C ALA A 38 -6.51 7.44 0.62
N HIS A 39 -6.01 8.43 1.37
CA HIS A 39 -4.69 9.03 1.12
C HIS A 39 -3.55 8.03 1.32
N PHE A 40 -3.63 7.20 2.36
CA PHE A 40 -2.66 6.14 2.61
C PHE A 40 -2.65 5.06 1.51
N LEU A 41 -3.83 4.64 1.04
CA LEU A 41 -4.00 3.74 -0.10
C LEU A 41 -3.32 4.28 -1.36
N LYS A 42 -3.54 5.57 -1.66
CA LYS A 42 -2.91 6.21 -2.81
C LYS A 42 -1.38 6.23 -2.68
N ALA A 43 -0.87 6.53 -1.50
CA ALA A 43 0.57 6.50 -1.22
C ALA A 43 1.16 5.08 -1.38
N LEU A 44 0.48 4.03 -0.92
CA LEU A 44 0.90 2.63 -1.13
C LEU A 44 0.94 2.26 -2.62
N ILE A 45 -0.08 2.62 -3.39
CA ILE A 45 -0.10 2.37 -4.85
C ILE A 45 1.10 3.05 -5.50
N ASN A 46 1.35 4.32 -5.19
CA ASN A 46 2.47 5.06 -5.76
C ASN A 46 3.83 4.42 -5.39
N GLN A 47 3.96 3.82 -4.20
CA GLN A 47 5.15 3.06 -3.81
C GLN A 47 5.28 1.72 -4.54
N PHE A 48 4.19 1.01 -4.78
CA PHE A 48 4.25 -0.22 -5.57
C PHE A 48 4.68 0.06 -7.01
N GLU A 49 4.12 1.10 -7.63
CA GLU A 49 4.51 1.54 -8.97
C GLU A 49 5.99 1.98 -9.02
N SER A 50 6.44 2.83 -8.09
CA SER A 50 7.82 3.35 -8.10
C SER A 50 8.88 2.29 -7.80
N ARG A 51 8.51 1.22 -7.08
CA ARG A 51 9.40 0.10 -6.73
C ARG A 51 9.29 -1.08 -7.70
N GLU A 52 8.51 -0.92 -8.77
CA GLU A 52 8.22 -1.94 -9.78
C GLU A 52 7.69 -3.25 -9.16
N ILE A 53 6.83 -3.15 -8.15
CA ILE A 53 6.20 -4.29 -7.50
C ILE A 53 4.91 -4.63 -8.25
N ASP A 54 4.80 -5.87 -8.76
CA ASP A 54 3.56 -6.41 -9.30
C ASP A 54 2.56 -6.68 -8.17
N TYR A 55 1.61 -5.77 -7.99
CA TYR A 55 0.51 -5.85 -7.03
C TYR A 55 -0.82 -6.29 -7.65
N SER A 56 -0.80 -6.89 -8.86
CA SER A 56 -2.00 -7.27 -9.61
C SER A 56 -2.99 -8.14 -8.81
N ILE A 57 -2.51 -9.00 -7.92
CA ILE A 57 -3.36 -9.90 -7.12
C ILE A 57 -4.26 -9.18 -6.10
N ILE A 58 -3.95 -7.93 -5.77
CA ILE A 58 -4.78 -7.08 -4.90
C ILE A 58 -5.34 -5.86 -5.64
N LYS A 59 -5.07 -5.70 -6.94
CA LYS A 59 -5.53 -4.56 -7.73
C LYS A 59 -7.00 -4.71 -8.10
N ASN A 60 -7.78 -3.67 -7.85
CA ASN A 60 -9.14 -3.47 -8.35
C ASN A 60 -9.15 -2.31 -9.37
N GLU A 61 -10.29 -2.05 -10.02
CA GLU A 61 -10.42 -1.06 -11.11
C GLU A 61 -9.67 0.26 -10.87
N ASN A 62 -9.81 0.84 -9.66
CA ASN A 62 -9.21 2.13 -9.32
C ASN A 62 -8.43 2.13 -7.98
N THR A 63 -8.22 0.97 -7.35
CA THR A 63 -7.62 0.89 -6.00
C THR A 63 -7.01 -0.48 -5.71
N ILE A 64 -6.65 -0.75 -4.45
CA ILE A 64 -6.20 -2.06 -3.97
C ILE A 64 -7.11 -2.60 -2.85
N SER A 65 -7.23 -3.92 -2.78
CA SER A 65 -8.06 -4.64 -1.82
C SER A 65 -7.29 -5.00 -0.56
N PHE A 66 -7.81 -4.64 0.62
CA PHE A 66 -7.31 -5.09 1.93
C PHE A 66 -7.98 -6.40 2.41
N ALA A 67 -8.50 -7.23 1.50
CA ALA A 67 -9.23 -8.45 1.88
C ALA A 67 -8.31 -9.54 2.47
N LYS A 68 -7.05 -9.58 2.05
CA LYS A 68 -6.08 -10.62 2.45
C LYS A 68 -4.70 -10.02 2.63
N LYS A 69 -3.94 -10.59 3.56
CA LYS A 69 -2.50 -10.31 3.70
C LYS A 69 -1.75 -10.87 2.49
N VAL A 70 -0.60 -10.27 2.21
CA VAL A 70 0.26 -10.64 1.09
C VAL A 70 1.72 -10.71 1.54
N PHE A 71 2.54 -11.42 0.77
CA PHE A 71 4.00 -11.38 0.90
C PHE A 71 4.64 -11.03 -0.45
N LEU A 72 5.87 -10.52 -0.41
CA LEU A 72 6.65 -10.15 -1.59
C LEU A 72 7.62 -11.27 -1.94
N LYS A 73 7.60 -11.69 -3.21
CA LYS A 73 8.61 -12.59 -3.77
C LYS A 73 8.97 -12.09 -5.17
N GLU A 74 10.27 -11.89 -5.45
CA GLU A 74 10.74 -11.52 -6.79
C GLU A 74 9.97 -10.35 -7.42
N LYS A 75 9.74 -9.28 -6.62
CA LYS A 75 8.96 -8.10 -7.03
C LYS A 75 7.48 -8.36 -7.34
N LYS A 76 6.90 -9.48 -6.89
CA LYS A 76 5.48 -9.79 -7.05
C LYS A 76 4.80 -10.10 -5.72
N LEU A 77 3.56 -9.64 -5.58
CA LEU A 77 2.71 -9.96 -4.42
C LEU A 77 2.02 -11.32 -4.61
N HIS A 78 1.97 -12.06 -3.51
CA HIS A 78 1.30 -13.35 -3.39
C HIS A 78 0.48 -13.39 -2.10
N TYR A 79 -0.57 -14.22 -2.06
CA TYR A 79 -1.27 -14.57 -0.82
C TYR A 79 -0.48 -15.60 -0.03
#